data_AF-A0A8X7QDB2-F1
#
_entry.id   AF-A0A8X7QDB2-F1
#
_cell.length_a   1.000
_cell.length_b   1.000
_cell.length_c   1.000
_cell.angle_alpha   90.00
_cell.angle_beta   90.00
_cell.angle_gamma   90.00
#
_symmetry.space_group_name_H-M   'P 1'
#
loop_
_entity.id
_entity.type
_entity.pdbx_description
1 polymer ?
#
loop_
_entity_poly.entity_id
_entity_poly.type
_entity_poly.pdbx_seq_one_letter_code
_entity_poly.pdbx_strand_id
1 'polypeptide(L)' 'MVTDSAPNYKAAGGRLVERYPTIYWSPCAAHCINLILEDVGKVPHVHNLTSNASKITVFVYNHKHILN' A
#
# COMPACT_ATOMS: atom_id res chain seq x y z
N MET A 1 9.54 -2.24 -17.37
CA MET A 1 9.96 -2.64 -16.01
C MET A 1 9.10 -1.90 -15.01
N VAL A 2 8.57 -2.59 -14.01
CA VAL A 2 7.74 -2.00 -12.96
C VAL A 2 8.41 -2.25 -11.63
N THR A 3 8.67 -1.21 -10.84
CA THR A 3 9.31 -1.32 -9.51
C THR A 3 8.60 -0.45 -8.51
N ASP A 4 8.94 -0.61 -7.23
CA ASP A 4 8.57 0.32 -6.17
C ASP A 4 8.91 1.79 -6.51
N SER A 5 8.14 2.74 -5.98
CA SER A 5 8.30 4.17 -6.28
C SER A 5 9.29 4.90 -5.37
N ALA A 6 10.02 4.19 -4.51
CA ALA A 6 11.00 4.81 -3.63
C ALA A 6 12.08 5.59 -4.41
N PRO A 7 12.65 6.65 -3.81
CA PRO A 7 13.53 7.59 -4.52
C PRO A 7 14.73 6.93 -5.21
N ASN A 8 15.30 5.89 -4.60
CA ASN A 8 16.40 5.11 -5.16
C ASN A 8 15.99 4.35 -6.43
N TYR A 9 14.80 3.73 -6.45
CA TYR A 9 14.31 3.02 -7.63
C TYR A 9 13.89 3.97 -8.74
N LYS A 10 13.34 5.14 -8.39
CA LYS A 10 13.06 6.19 -9.37
C LYS A 10 14.33 6.70 -10.05
N ALA A 11 15.39 6.95 -9.29
CA ALA A 11 16.68 7.37 -9.83
C ALA A 11 17.32 6.26 -10.68
N ALA A 12 17.30 5.01 -10.22
CA ALA A 12 17.84 3.87 -10.97
C ALA A 12 17.04 3.61 -12.27
N GLY A 13 15.71 3.67 -12.22
CA GLY A 13 14.83 3.54 -13.36
C GLY A 13 15.07 4.62 -14.40
N GLY A 14 15.23 5.88 -13.98
CA GLY A 14 15.60 6.99 -14.86
C GLY A 14 16.92 6.74 -15.60
N ARG A 15 17.98 6.38 -14.87
CA ARG A 15 19.29 6.04 -15.47
C ARG A 15 19.21 4.85 -16.43
N LEU A 16 18.33 3.88 -16.16
CA LEU A 16 18.15 2.71 -17.03
C LEU A 16 17.47 3.11 -18.35
N VAL A 17 16.43 3.92 -18.29
CA VAL A 17 15.73 4.44 -19.48
C VAL A 17 16.65 5.33 -20.32
N GLU A 18 17.47 6.18 -19.67
CA GLU A 18 18.50 7.01 -20.34
C GLU A 18 19.53 6.17 -21.08
N ARG A 19 20.02 5.10 -20.46
CA ARG A 19 21.04 4.21 -21.05
C ARG A 19 20.46 3.28 -22.12
N TYR A 20 19.21 2.86 -21.96
CA TYR A 20 18.54 1.90 -22.84
C TYR A 20 17.15 2.43 -23.22
N PRO A 21 17.03 3.24 -24.29
CA PRO A 21 15.77 3.89 -24.67
C PRO A 21 14.62 2.94 -25.03
N THR A 22 14.91 1.66 -25.26
CA THR A 22 13.92 0.61 -25.52
C THR A 22 13.32 0.04 -24.24
N ILE A 23 13.91 0.31 -23.08
CA ILE A 23 13.38 -0.10 -21.78
C ILE A 23 12.53 1.04 -21.23
N TYR A 24 11.26 0.73 -20.94
CA TYR A 24 10.37 1.63 -20.23
C TYR A 24 10.37 1.30 -18.73
N TRP A 25 10.35 2.32 -17.88
CA TRP A 25 10.21 2.17 -16.43
C TRP A 25 8.96 2.90 -15.95
N SER A 26 8.20 2.27 -15.06
CA SER A 26 7.07 2.89 -14.36
C SER A 26 7.04 2.46 -12.89
N PRO A 27 6.47 3.29 -12.00
CA PRO A 27 6.22 2.88 -10.62
C PRO A 27 5.15 1.79 -10.53
N CYS A 28 5.19 1.01 -9.46
CA CYS A 28 4.24 -0.05 -9.17
C CYS A 28 2.88 0.52 -8.76
N ALA A 29 1.85 0.24 -9.55
CA ALA A 29 0.49 0.69 -9.27
C ALA A 29 -0.04 0.19 -7.92
N ALA A 30 0.24 -1.07 -7.55
CA ALA A 30 -0.17 -1.62 -6.25
C ALA A 30 0.46 -0.85 -5.09
N HIS A 31 1.74 -0.49 -5.20
CA HIS A 31 2.41 0.32 -4.20
C HIS A 31 1.82 1.74 -4.13
N CYS A 32 1.55 2.37 -5.27
CA CYS A 32 0.88 3.68 -5.30
C CYS A 32 -0.50 3.64 -4.63
N ILE A 33 -1.30 2.60 -4.89
CA ILE A 33 -2.62 2.42 -4.25
C ILE A 33 -2.46 2.23 -2.74
N ASN A 34 -1.48 1.45 -2.30
CA ASN A 34 -1.21 1.27 -0.87
C ASN A 34 -0.90 2.60 -0.17
N LEU A 35 -0.08 3.46 -0.78
CA LEU A 35 0.21 4.80 -0.23
C LEU A 35 -1.04 5.68 -0.16
N ILE A 36 -1.87 5.68 -1.21
CA ILE A 36 -3.13 6.43 -1.21
C ILE A 36 -4.04 5.94 -0.06
N LEU A 37 -4.17 4.63 0.10
CA LEU A 37 -4.98 4.04 1.16
C LEU A 37 -4.40 4.30 2.56
N GLU A 38 -3.08 4.34 2.70
CA GLU A 38 -2.42 4.71 3.96
C GLU A 38 -2.78 6.14 4.36
N ASP A 39 -2.74 7.09 3.41
CA ASP A 39 -3.10 8.48 3.68
C ASP A 39 -4.59 8.66 3.94
N VAL A 40 -5.47 7.95 3.22
CA VAL A 40 -6.90 7.88 3.53
C VAL A 40 -7.11 7.31 4.94
N GLY A 41 -6.35 6.28 5.32
CA GLY A 41 -6.40 5.66 6.64
C GLY A 41 -6.02 6.61 7.78
N LYS A 42 -5.22 7.65 7.52
CA LYS A 42 -4.84 8.69 8.49
C LYS A 42 -5.95 9.72 8.74
N VAL A 43 -6.98 9.80 7.90
CA VAL A 43 -8.11 10.71 8.12
C VAL A 43 -8.79 10.34 9.44
N PRO A 44 -8.97 11.27 10.41
CA PRO A 44 -9.37 10.92 11.78
C PRO A 44 -10.62 10.04 11.88
N HIS A 45 -11.63 10.31 11.05
CA HIS A 45 -12.85 9.52 11.01
C HIS A 45 -12.61 8.10 10.48
N VAL A 46 -11.82 7.95 9.40
CA VAL A 46 -11.46 6.67 8.80
C VAL A 46 -10.56 5.86 9.74
N HIS A 47 -9.60 6.51 10.39
CA HIS A 47 -8.74 5.90 11.39
C HIS A 47 -9.57 5.31 12.55
N ASN A 48 -10.48 6.11 13.13
CA ASN A 48 -11.33 5.65 14.22
C ASN A 48 -12.25 4.49 13.79
N LEU A 49 -12.83 4.58 12.60
CA LEU A 49 -13.66 3.51 12.03
C LEU A 49 -12.85 2.21 11.87
N THR A 50 -11.66 2.31 11.28
CA THR A 50 -10.78 1.15 11.02
C THR A 50 -10.30 0.53 12.33
N SER A 51 -9.98 1.35 13.34
CA SER A 51 -9.61 0.89 14.68
C SER A 51 -10.75 0.11 15.34
N ASN A 52 -11.98 0.62 15.29
CA ASN A 52 -13.15 -0.06 15.86
C ASN A 52 -13.47 -1.35 15.12
N ALA A 53 -13.44 -1.33 13.78
CA ALA A 53 -13.63 -2.53 12.96
C ALA A 53 -12.57 -3.60 13.26
N SER A 54 -11.31 -3.18 13.47
CA SER A 54 -10.21 -4.08 13.84
C SER A 54 -10.46 -4.75 15.20
N LYS A 55 -10.91 -3.98 16.21
CA LYS A 55 -11.27 -4.54 17.53
C LYS A 55 -12.39 -5.57 17.43
N ILE A 56 -13.43 -5.28 16.66
CA ILE A 56 -14.55 -6.21 16.43
C ILE A 56 -14.04 -7.47 15.73
N THR A 57 -13.23 -7.31 14.69
CA THR A 57 -12.66 -8.43 13.93
C THR A 57 -11.84 -9.34 14.84
N VAL A 58 -10.95 -8.77 15.64
CA VAL A 58 -10.15 -9.52 16.64
C VAL A 58 -11.05 -10.25 17.64
N PHE A 59 -12.09 -9.59 18.15
CA PHE A 59 -13.07 -10.22 19.05
C PHE A 59 -13.74 -11.43 18.38
N VAL A 60 -14.26 -11.28 17.16
CA VAL A 60 -14.93 -12.37 16.44
C VAL A 60 -13.97 -13.54 16.17
N TYR A 61 -12.74 -13.27 15.74
CA TYR A 61 -11.75 -14.32 15.50
C TYR A 61 -11.38 -15.07 16.79
N ASN A 62 -11.23 -14.36 17.91
CA ASN A 62 -10.85 -14.98 19.19
C ASN A 62 -12.01 -15.73 19.88
N HIS A 63 -13.25 -15.32 19.62
CA HIS A 63 -14.45 -15.92 20.23
C HIS A 63 -15.25 -16.79 19.25
N LYS A 64 -14.64 -17.19 18.13
CA LYS A 64 -15.30 -17.96 17.05
C LYS A 64 -16.02 -19.21 17.52
N HIS A 65 -15.48 -19.90 18.54
CA HIS A 65 -16.10 -21.12 19.09
C HIS A 65 -17.33 -20.86 19.97
N ILE A 66 -17.42 -19.66 20.57
CA ILE A 66 -18.54 -19.27 21.44
C ILE A 66 -19.67 -18.62 20.62
N LEU A 67 -19.32 -18.04 19.47
CA LEU A 67 -20.25 -17.39 18.54
C LEU A 67 -20.87 -18.35 17.51
N ASN A 68 -20.54 -19.65 17.56
CA ASN A 68 -20.99 -20.68 16.62
C ASN A 68 -22.06 -21.59 17.26
#